data_AF-A0A7C3WU54-F1
#
_entry.id   AF-A0A7C3WU54-F1
#
_cell.length_a   1.000
_cell.length_b   1.000
_cell.length_c   1.000
_cell.angle_alpha   90.00
_cell.angle_beta   90.00
_cell.angle_gamma   90.00
#
_symmetry.space_group_name_H-M   'P 1'
#
loop_
_entity.id
_entity.type
_entity.pdbx_description
1 polymer ?
#
loop_
_entity_poly.entity_id
_entity_poly.type
_entity_poly.pdbx_seq_one_letter_code
_entity_poly.pdbx_strand_id
1 'polypeptide(L)'
;MSLRRSPPYLSSVILATSTIAALLVSCSPAGLIASPDHLNTCLENLFGGQADHGAKSLVGLKGVLLISILGDYDSDEHLEGVSLPSSEESDELPARGRKPPPQPLQDQVPEPEVHAPRTPKAVRISKFSSGRGAMRVLVTNDDGVSRGLVAVVRECLERGYEVLVATTEEQRSASSKAVAFRTRYRISEVAGCPAVLVDSTPASAVAVALELFQDCCEVVISGVNEGPNLGLWDILSSGTVGAALEGALRGLRGIAVSLVARRRGEYPLLPDEAFREAARVALDVLESLPSRWVIPVLNLNVPTFGSKEVVPALPESACCGRIYRCSGGECTMKEWILEEDYPCVTPGSDVCLVMQGLSPLTPLPLLGRVELEWLSEALAR
;
A
#
# COMPACT_ATOMS: atom_id res chain seq x y z
N MET A 1 36.42 8.92 30.28
CA MET A 1 35.58 7.91 29.61
C MET A 1 34.72 7.22 30.65
N SER A 2 33.42 7.55 30.70
CA SER A 2 32.44 6.92 31.60
C SER A 2 31.20 6.60 30.78
N LEU A 3 30.96 5.31 30.55
CA LEU A 3 29.76 4.79 29.90
C LEU A 3 28.62 4.80 30.92
N ARG A 4 27.62 5.67 30.72
CA ARG A 4 26.36 5.62 31.47
C ARG A 4 25.58 4.38 31.01
N ARG A 5 25.39 3.41 31.92
CA ARG A 5 24.46 2.29 31.76
C ARG A 5 23.03 2.79 31.96
N SER A 6 22.13 2.45 31.05
CA SER A 6 20.68 2.64 31.20
C SER A 6 20.14 1.77 32.36
N PRO A 7 19.11 2.22 33.11
CA PRO A 7 18.61 1.48 34.28
C PRO A 7 17.76 0.25 33.88
N PRO A 8 17.77 -0.82 34.68
CA PRO A 8 17.12 -2.12 34.38
C PRO A 8 15.57 -2.12 34.44
N TYR A 9 14.94 -0.96 34.54
CA TYR A 9 13.49 -0.84 34.76
C TYR A 9 12.64 -0.81 33.47
N LEU A 10 13.21 -0.49 32.30
CA LEU A 10 12.42 -0.46 31.05
C LEU A 10 12.19 -1.86 30.46
N SER A 11 13.19 -2.74 30.52
CA SER A 11 13.09 -4.09 29.93
C SER A 11 12.10 -4.98 30.69
N SER A 12 11.92 -4.75 31.99
CA SER A 12 10.99 -5.50 32.85
C SER A 12 9.52 -5.06 32.66
N VAL A 13 9.27 -3.80 32.28
CA VAL A 13 7.91 -3.28 32.01
C VAL A 13 7.37 -3.71 30.65
N ILE A 14 8.24 -3.82 29.63
CA ILE A 14 7.86 -4.30 28.29
C ILE A 14 7.57 -5.82 28.31
N LEU A 15 8.33 -6.59 29.08
CA LEU A 15 8.07 -8.03 29.22
C LEU A 15 6.78 -8.32 30.00
N ALA A 16 6.46 -7.48 31.01
CA ALA A 16 5.23 -7.61 31.79
C ALA A 16 3.97 -7.27 30.96
N THR A 17 4.00 -6.22 30.14
CA THR A 17 2.86 -5.81 29.29
C THR A 17 2.54 -6.83 28.19
N SER A 18 3.58 -7.43 27.59
CA SER A 18 3.44 -8.50 26.59
C SER A 18 2.78 -9.76 27.16
N THR A 19 3.19 -10.15 28.37
CA THR A 19 2.70 -11.36 29.04
C THR A 19 1.26 -11.20 29.52
N ILE A 20 0.90 -10.00 30.00
CA ILE A 20 -0.47 -9.69 30.45
C ILE A 20 -1.43 -9.57 29.27
N ALA A 21 -1.00 -8.99 28.14
CA ALA A 21 -1.81 -8.94 26.92
C ALA A 21 -2.11 -10.35 26.38
N ALA A 22 -1.12 -11.25 26.39
CA ALA A 22 -1.32 -12.65 26.00
C ALA A 22 -2.25 -13.43 26.96
N LEU A 23 -2.18 -13.13 28.27
CA LEU A 23 -3.04 -13.75 29.28
C LEU A 23 -4.50 -13.24 29.22
N LEU A 24 -4.72 -11.97 28.88
CA LEU A 24 -6.07 -11.40 28.72
C LEU A 24 -6.82 -11.96 27.50
N VAL A 25 -6.10 -12.30 26.42
CA VAL A 25 -6.68 -12.99 25.24
C VAL A 25 -7.21 -14.39 25.61
N SER A 26 -6.59 -15.04 26.60
CA SER A 26 -7.02 -16.37 27.07
C SER A 26 -8.31 -16.33 27.92
N CYS A 27 -8.70 -15.16 28.44
CA CYS A 27 -9.92 -15.02 29.26
C CYS A 27 -11.19 -14.71 28.45
N SER A 28 -11.09 -14.31 27.18
CA SER A 28 -12.25 -14.11 26.30
C SER A 28 -11.88 -14.36 24.83
N PRO A 29 -12.34 -15.46 24.20
CA PRO A 29 -11.99 -15.80 22.82
C PRO A 29 -12.46 -14.77 21.77
N ALA A 30 -13.33 -13.84 22.18
CA ALA A 30 -13.88 -12.79 21.32
C ALA A 30 -13.22 -11.42 21.52
N GLY A 31 -12.20 -11.29 22.38
CA GLY A 31 -11.38 -10.07 22.50
C GLY A 31 -12.09 -8.82 23.06
N LEU A 32 -13.31 -8.94 23.59
CA LEU A 32 -14.07 -7.81 24.15
C LEU A 32 -14.14 -7.91 25.67
N ILE A 33 -13.42 -7.01 26.36
CA ILE A 33 -13.65 -6.69 27.77
C ILE A 33 -14.87 -5.76 27.82
N ALA A 34 -16.01 -6.31 28.23
CA ALA A 34 -17.31 -5.63 28.09
C ALA A 34 -17.57 -4.54 29.16
N SER A 35 -16.80 -4.49 30.26
CA SER A 35 -16.92 -3.46 31.30
C SER A 35 -15.70 -3.44 32.24
N PRO A 36 -15.49 -2.37 33.03
CA PRO A 36 -14.45 -2.30 34.07
C PRO A 36 -14.56 -3.40 35.14
N ASP A 37 -15.78 -3.82 35.47
CA ASP A 37 -16.02 -4.92 36.42
C ASP A 37 -15.58 -6.26 35.84
N HIS A 38 -15.80 -6.46 34.53
CA HIS A 38 -15.37 -7.67 33.83
C HIS A 38 -13.83 -7.80 33.78
N LEU A 39 -13.12 -6.68 33.67
CA LEU A 39 -11.66 -6.63 33.75
C LEU A 39 -11.16 -6.98 35.16
N ASN A 40 -11.80 -6.46 36.21
CA ASN A 40 -11.43 -6.76 37.59
C ASN A 40 -11.62 -8.26 37.90
N THR A 41 -12.73 -8.87 37.47
CA THR A 41 -12.96 -10.31 37.65
C THR A 41 -11.92 -11.17 36.90
N CYS A 42 -11.51 -10.77 35.69
CA CYS A 42 -10.46 -11.47 34.94
C CYS A 42 -9.10 -11.38 35.67
N LEU A 43 -8.75 -10.21 36.19
CA LEU A 43 -7.50 -10.01 36.93
C LEU A 43 -7.51 -10.77 38.27
N GLU A 44 -8.62 -10.81 39.00
CA GLU A 44 -8.74 -11.57 40.24
C GLU A 44 -8.62 -13.09 40.02
N ASN A 45 -9.19 -13.60 38.92
CA ASN A 45 -9.05 -15.01 38.54
C ASN A 45 -7.63 -15.38 38.08
N LEU A 46 -6.93 -14.46 37.40
CA LEU A 46 -5.55 -14.66 36.92
C LEU A 46 -4.51 -14.63 38.05
N PHE A 47 -4.72 -13.80 39.08
CA PHE A 47 -3.76 -13.58 40.17
C PHE A 47 -4.21 -14.16 41.51
N GLY A 48 -5.11 -15.15 41.48
CA GLY A 48 -5.77 -15.75 42.65
C GLY A 48 -4.95 -15.77 43.94
N GLY A 49 -5.45 -15.07 44.97
CA GLY A 49 -5.16 -15.35 46.38
C GLY A 49 -3.79 -14.94 46.97
N GLN A 50 -2.88 -14.32 46.22
CA GLN A 50 -1.63 -13.78 46.81
C GLN A 50 -1.46 -12.28 46.54
N ALA A 51 -2.38 -11.50 47.08
CA ALA A 51 -2.16 -10.08 47.30
C ALA A 51 -1.50 -9.89 48.67
N ASP A 52 -0.18 -9.80 48.71
CA ASP A 52 0.43 -9.04 49.81
C ASP A 52 1.71 -8.27 49.46
N HIS A 53 2.37 -8.52 48.32
CA HIS A 53 3.61 -7.80 47.99
C HIS A 53 3.59 -7.29 46.53
N GLY A 54 2.69 -6.33 46.23
CA GLY A 54 2.64 -5.74 44.89
C GLY A 54 1.57 -4.66 44.63
N ALA A 55 0.84 -4.21 45.64
CA ALA A 55 -0.32 -3.33 45.46
C ALA A 55 -0.02 -1.93 44.86
N LYS A 56 1.26 -1.51 44.79
CA LYS A 56 1.65 -0.23 44.18
C LYS A 56 1.98 -0.31 42.67
N SER A 57 2.25 -1.49 42.10
CA SER A 57 2.53 -1.62 40.65
C SER A 57 1.26 -1.85 39.81
N LEU A 58 0.19 -2.36 40.42
CA LEU A 58 -1.09 -2.61 39.75
C LEU A 58 -1.91 -1.34 39.48
N VAL A 59 -1.74 -0.28 40.27
CA VAL A 59 -2.43 1.01 40.03
C VAL A 59 -1.85 1.70 38.78
N GLY A 60 -0.54 1.62 38.57
CA GLY A 60 0.11 2.13 37.36
C GLY A 60 -0.28 1.34 36.09
N LEU A 61 -0.41 0.02 36.20
CA LEU A 61 -0.88 -0.81 35.08
C LEU A 61 -2.37 -0.56 34.74
N LYS A 62 -3.23 -0.30 35.75
CA LYS A 62 -4.63 0.08 35.52
C LYS A 62 -4.76 1.35 34.66
N GLY A 63 -3.90 2.36 34.87
CA GLY A 63 -3.90 3.59 34.08
C GLY A 63 -3.46 3.38 32.62
N VAL A 64 -2.43 2.57 32.39
CA VAL A 64 -1.87 2.34 31.04
C VAL A 64 -2.78 1.46 30.18
N LEU A 65 -3.47 0.49 30.78
CA LEU A 65 -4.41 -0.38 30.05
C LEU A 65 -5.71 0.34 29.68
N LEU A 66 -6.20 1.26 30.53
CA LEU A 66 -7.46 1.97 30.28
C LEU A 66 -7.33 2.95 29.10
N ILE A 67 -6.16 3.59 28.95
CA ILE A 67 -5.86 4.51 27.83
C ILE A 67 -5.75 3.76 26.50
N SER A 68 -5.25 2.52 26.51
CA SER A 68 -5.07 1.73 25.28
C SER A 68 -6.37 1.06 24.78
N ILE A 69 -7.39 0.92 25.63
CA ILE A 69 -8.62 0.15 25.31
C ILE A 69 -9.85 1.05 25.11
N LEU A 70 -9.89 2.26 25.71
CA LEU A 70 -11.05 3.16 25.66
C LEU A 70 -10.76 4.52 25.02
N GLY A 71 -9.92 4.57 23.98
CA GLY A 71 -9.52 5.82 23.31
C GLY A 71 -10.68 6.67 22.78
N ASP A 72 -11.26 7.49 23.65
CA ASP A 72 -11.63 8.91 23.50
C ASP A 72 -12.35 9.31 24.80
N TYR A 73 -11.60 9.92 25.72
CA TYR A 73 -12.19 10.79 26.73
C TYR A 73 -11.47 12.13 26.65
N ASP A 74 -12.26 13.10 26.23
CA ASP A 74 -11.92 14.51 26.11
C ASP A 74 -11.35 15.02 27.44
N SER A 75 -10.13 15.54 27.41
CA SER A 75 -9.57 16.30 28.53
C SER A 75 -8.66 17.40 27.98
N ASP A 76 -9.30 18.51 27.65
CA ASP A 76 -8.72 19.84 27.85
C ASP A 76 -8.24 19.93 29.31
N GLU A 77 -6.92 19.87 29.53
CA GLU A 77 -6.32 20.51 30.69
C GLU A 77 -4.83 20.82 30.46
N HIS A 78 -4.47 22.03 30.89
CA HIS A 78 -3.23 22.75 30.65
C HIS A 78 -1.94 22.03 31.07
N LEU A 79 -0.93 22.05 30.20
CA LEU A 79 0.47 22.00 30.61
C LEU A 79 1.25 23.10 29.88
N GLU A 80 1.33 24.26 30.55
CA GLU A 80 2.30 25.32 30.27
C GLU A 80 3.72 24.87 30.61
N GLY A 81 4.68 25.38 29.83
CA GLY A 81 5.97 25.82 30.37
C GLY A 81 7.13 24.83 30.36
N VAL A 82 7.82 24.71 29.22
CA VAL A 82 9.30 24.57 29.20
C VAL A 82 9.88 25.31 28.00
N SER A 83 10.52 26.44 28.27
CA SER A 83 11.29 27.24 27.32
C SER A 83 12.65 26.58 27.06
N LEU A 84 13.10 26.56 25.79
CA LEU A 84 14.48 26.26 25.41
C LEU A 84 15.13 27.50 24.77
N PRO A 85 16.38 27.84 25.13
CA PRO A 85 17.03 29.08 24.71
C PRO A 85 17.54 29.04 23.26
N SER A 86 17.46 30.22 22.64
CA SER A 86 18.14 30.61 21.41
C SER A 86 19.67 30.57 21.56
N SER A 87 20.36 30.09 20.53
CA SER A 87 21.79 30.34 20.35
C SER A 87 22.06 30.81 18.92
N GLU A 88 22.82 31.90 18.87
CA GLU A 88 23.16 32.76 17.75
C GLU A 88 24.14 32.14 16.75
N GLU A 89 24.17 32.82 15.59
CA GLU A 89 25.21 33.01 14.58
C GLU A 89 26.59 32.34 14.74
N SER A 90 27.13 31.84 13.62
CA SER A 90 28.55 31.98 13.28
C SER A 90 28.82 31.80 11.78
N ASP A 91 29.24 32.91 11.18
CA ASP A 91 30.38 33.11 10.26
C ASP A 91 30.42 32.49 8.85
N GLU A 92 30.21 33.38 7.89
CA GLU A 92 30.73 33.35 6.52
C GLU A 92 32.25 33.58 6.45
N LEU A 93 32.92 33.01 5.42
CA LEU A 93 34.04 33.54 4.59
C LEU A 93 34.86 32.38 3.95
N PRO A 94 35.63 32.57 2.86
CA PRO A 94 35.34 33.21 1.58
C PRO A 94 35.63 32.29 0.35
N ALA A 95 35.04 32.64 -0.79
CA ALA A 95 35.22 31.98 -2.08
C ALA A 95 36.64 32.13 -2.65
N ARG A 96 37.22 31.02 -3.16
CA ARG A 96 38.41 31.01 -4.02
C ARG A 96 38.03 30.64 -5.45
N GLY A 97 38.43 31.51 -6.38
CA GLY A 97 38.05 31.48 -7.79
C GLY A 97 38.49 30.22 -8.55
N ARG A 98 37.63 29.81 -9.48
CA ARG A 98 37.97 28.92 -10.60
C ARG A 98 37.49 29.58 -11.90
N LYS A 99 38.38 29.57 -12.89
CA LYS A 99 38.20 30.14 -14.23
C LYS A 99 36.99 29.55 -14.97
N PRO A 100 36.34 30.31 -15.85
CA PRO A 100 35.20 29.83 -16.64
C PRO A 100 35.64 28.81 -17.72
N PRO A 101 34.78 27.84 -18.08
CA PRO A 101 35.03 26.90 -19.17
C PRO A 101 34.85 27.58 -20.55
N PRO A 102 35.43 27.00 -21.63
CA PRO A 102 35.41 27.60 -22.96
C PRO A 102 34.01 27.55 -23.61
N GLN A 103 33.72 28.55 -24.45
CA GLN A 103 32.46 28.67 -25.21
C GLN A 103 32.37 27.60 -26.32
N PRO A 104 31.21 26.93 -26.49
CA PRO A 104 30.98 26.03 -27.62
C PRO A 104 30.59 26.81 -28.91
N LEU A 105 30.97 26.24 -30.06
CA LEU A 105 30.65 26.73 -31.41
C LEU A 105 29.13 26.84 -31.63
N GLN A 106 28.72 27.91 -32.30
CA GLN A 106 27.33 28.16 -32.72
C GLN A 106 27.01 27.36 -33.98
N ASP A 107 26.29 26.25 -33.84
CA ASP A 107 25.48 25.67 -34.92
C ASP A 107 24.01 26.06 -34.68
N GLN A 108 23.42 26.76 -35.65
CA GLN A 108 22.05 27.26 -35.60
C GLN A 108 21.06 26.12 -35.82
N VAL A 109 20.42 25.65 -34.74
CA VAL A 109 19.18 24.87 -34.77
C VAL A 109 18.05 25.81 -34.33
N PRO A 110 16.94 25.94 -35.08
CA PRO A 110 15.86 26.85 -34.68
C PRO A 110 15.17 26.36 -33.40
N GLU A 111 14.99 27.25 -32.43
CA GLU A 111 14.31 26.98 -31.16
C GLU A 111 12.83 26.60 -31.37
N PRO A 112 12.28 25.62 -30.61
CA PRO A 112 10.85 25.39 -30.59
C PRO A 112 10.15 26.53 -29.84
N GLU A 113 9.03 27.03 -30.38
CA GLU A 113 8.20 28.04 -29.72
C GLU A 113 7.77 27.59 -28.31
N VAL A 114 8.37 28.19 -27.29
CA VAL A 114 7.95 28.04 -25.90
C VAL A 114 6.65 28.82 -25.72
N HIS A 115 5.52 28.14 -25.86
CA HIS A 115 4.25 28.66 -25.36
C HIS A 115 4.36 28.80 -23.83
N ALA A 116 4.16 30.02 -23.34
CA ALA A 116 4.16 30.32 -21.91
C ALA A 116 3.24 29.34 -21.16
N PRO A 117 3.68 28.76 -20.03
CA PRO A 117 2.83 27.87 -19.25
C PRO A 117 1.58 28.63 -18.85
N ARG A 118 0.43 28.20 -19.35
CA ARG A 118 -0.87 28.67 -18.88
C ARG A 118 -0.91 28.37 -17.38
N THR A 119 -0.93 29.41 -16.56
CA THR A 119 -1.14 29.28 -15.12
C THR A 119 -2.37 28.41 -14.90
N PRO A 120 -2.25 27.23 -14.25
CA PRO A 120 -3.41 26.42 -13.95
C PRO A 120 -4.36 27.25 -13.10
N LYS A 121 -5.64 27.29 -13.50
CA LYS A 121 -6.69 27.89 -12.67
C LYS A 121 -6.58 27.24 -11.29
N ALA A 122 -6.49 28.05 -10.24
CA ALA A 122 -6.48 27.57 -8.87
C ALA A 122 -7.74 26.73 -8.63
N VAL A 123 -7.58 25.40 -8.68
CA VAL A 123 -8.61 24.47 -8.22
C VAL A 123 -8.65 24.64 -6.70
N ARG A 124 -9.75 25.17 -6.20
CA ARG A 124 -10.01 25.25 -4.77
C ARG A 124 -10.20 23.81 -4.30
N ILE A 125 -9.15 23.21 -3.74
CA ILE A 125 -9.25 21.92 -3.04
C ILE A 125 -10.06 22.22 -1.78
N SER A 126 -11.37 22.03 -1.85
CA SER A 126 -12.18 21.95 -0.64
C SER A 126 -11.61 20.80 0.17
N LYS A 127 -11.27 21.06 1.45
CA LYS A 127 -10.93 20.00 2.40
C LYS A 127 -11.94 18.87 2.22
N PHE A 128 -11.46 17.66 1.90
CA PHE A 128 -12.27 16.44 1.93
C PHE A 128 -13.01 16.46 3.27
N SER A 129 -14.34 16.59 3.25
CA SER A 129 -15.09 16.71 4.49
C SER A 129 -15.05 15.36 5.20
N SER A 130 -14.71 15.35 6.48
CA SER A 130 -14.70 14.17 7.35
C SER A 130 -16.12 13.68 7.71
N GLY A 131 -17.06 13.72 6.75
CA GLY A 131 -18.42 13.26 6.91
C GLY A 131 -18.44 11.75 7.16
N ARG A 132 -19.01 11.33 8.29
CA ARG A 132 -19.37 9.93 8.53
C ARG A 132 -20.50 9.56 7.56
N GLY A 133 -20.21 8.82 6.49
CA GLY A 133 -21.25 8.37 5.57
C GLY A 133 -20.81 7.36 4.51
N ALA A 134 -19.73 7.61 3.78
CA ALA A 134 -19.30 6.78 2.65
C ALA A 134 -17.85 6.30 2.81
N MET A 135 -17.56 5.08 2.36
CA MET A 135 -16.20 4.56 2.31
C MET A 135 -15.35 5.40 1.36
N ARG A 136 -14.11 5.73 1.79
CA ARG A 136 -13.15 6.48 0.96
C ARG A 136 -12.15 5.55 0.30
N VAL A 137 -12.09 5.61 -1.02
CA VAL A 137 -11.25 4.74 -1.87
C VAL A 137 -10.18 5.56 -2.57
N LEU A 138 -8.93 5.13 -2.43
CA LEU A 138 -7.83 5.61 -3.26
C LEU A 138 -7.73 4.72 -4.50
N VAL A 139 -7.93 5.29 -5.68
CA VAL A 139 -7.84 4.58 -6.95
C VAL A 139 -6.53 4.94 -7.65
N THR A 140 -5.80 3.93 -8.09
CA THR A 140 -4.50 4.08 -8.77
C THR A 140 -4.39 3.08 -9.92
N ASN A 141 -3.40 3.25 -10.78
CA ASN A 141 -2.99 2.28 -11.80
C ASN A 141 -1.57 2.63 -12.26
N ASP A 142 -0.86 1.66 -12.84
CA ASP A 142 0.47 1.85 -13.42
C ASP A 142 0.47 2.26 -14.90
N ASP A 143 -0.67 2.09 -15.57
CA ASP A 143 -0.93 2.57 -16.94
C ASP A 143 -1.14 4.09 -17.06
N GLY A 144 -1.05 4.85 -15.96
CA GLY A 144 -1.43 6.26 -15.90
C GLY A 144 -2.95 6.47 -15.94
N VAL A 145 -3.40 7.56 -16.56
CA VAL A 145 -4.84 7.85 -16.77
C VAL A 145 -5.41 6.97 -17.87
N SER A 146 -5.63 5.69 -17.56
CA SER A 146 -6.04 4.65 -18.50
C SER A 146 -7.54 4.34 -18.47
N ARG A 147 -8.00 3.54 -19.45
CA ARG A 147 -9.38 3.02 -19.53
C ARG A 147 -9.73 2.20 -18.30
N GLY A 148 -8.79 1.40 -17.83
CA GLY A 148 -8.92 0.60 -16.61
C GLY A 148 -9.02 1.43 -15.34
N LEU A 149 -8.20 2.49 -15.19
CA LEU A 149 -8.31 3.43 -14.06
C LEU A 149 -9.69 4.09 -14.01
N VAL A 150 -10.13 4.62 -15.16
CA VAL A 150 -11.44 5.29 -15.27
C VAL A 150 -12.60 4.33 -15.00
N ALA A 151 -12.47 3.06 -15.38
CA ALA A 151 -13.47 2.03 -15.07
C ALA A 151 -13.63 1.83 -13.55
N VAL A 152 -12.54 1.72 -12.80
CA VAL A 152 -12.59 1.63 -11.33
C VAL A 152 -13.20 2.87 -10.71
N VAL A 153 -12.78 4.07 -11.14
CA VAL A 153 -13.34 5.34 -10.63
C VAL A 153 -14.86 5.38 -10.82
N ARG A 154 -15.35 5.04 -12.02
CA ARG A 154 -16.79 5.05 -12.32
C ARG A 154 -17.57 4.03 -11.48
N GLU A 155 -17.07 2.80 -11.38
CA GLU A 155 -17.72 1.74 -10.59
C GLU A 155 -17.74 2.06 -9.08
N CYS A 156 -16.72 2.76 -8.55
CA CYS A 156 -16.72 3.28 -7.18
C CYS A 156 -17.78 4.39 -6.99
N LEU A 157 -17.86 5.35 -7.92
CA LEU A 157 -18.85 6.44 -7.85
C LEU A 157 -20.29 5.92 -7.94
N GLU A 158 -20.54 4.93 -8.82
CA GLU A 158 -21.86 4.30 -8.97
C GLU A 158 -22.30 3.58 -7.67
N ARG A 159 -21.36 3.07 -6.86
CA ARG A 159 -21.59 2.50 -5.53
C ARG A 159 -21.65 3.53 -4.39
N GLY A 160 -21.49 4.81 -4.70
CA GLY A 160 -21.57 5.90 -3.72
C GLY A 160 -20.31 6.07 -2.87
N TYR A 161 -19.16 5.54 -3.31
CA TYR A 161 -17.88 5.75 -2.63
C TYR A 161 -17.31 7.14 -2.92
N GLU A 162 -16.59 7.68 -1.95
CA GLU A 162 -15.79 8.88 -2.13
C GLU A 162 -14.43 8.48 -2.72
N VAL A 163 -14.09 9.03 -3.90
CA VAL A 163 -12.92 8.61 -4.66
C VAL A 163 -11.86 9.71 -4.70
N LEU A 164 -10.63 9.32 -4.35
CA LEU A 164 -9.40 10.06 -4.64
C LEU A 164 -8.61 9.27 -5.67
N VAL A 165 -8.09 9.94 -6.69
CA VAL A 165 -7.24 9.29 -7.71
C VAL A 165 -5.79 9.66 -7.48
N ALA A 166 -4.88 8.69 -7.56
CA ALA A 166 -3.45 8.93 -7.54
C ALA A 166 -2.75 8.03 -8.56
N THR A 167 -2.16 8.58 -9.61
CA THR A 167 -1.51 7.76 -10.65
C THR A 167 -0.33 8.49 -11.28
N THR A 168 0.35 7.81 -12.20
CA THR A 168 1.45 8.36 -12.97
C THR A 168 0.92 9.20 -14.14
N GLU A 169 1.70 10.15 -14.62
CA GLU A 169 1.32 10.96 -15.79
C GLU A 169 1.36 10.15 -17.09
N GLU A 170 2.32 9.23 -17.19
CA GLU A 170 2.49 8.30 -18.30
C GLU A 170 2.57 6.86 -17.78
N GLN A 171 2.39 5.90 -18.69
CA GLN A 171 2.56 4.47 -18.44
C GLN A 171 3.93 4.16 -17.82
N ARG A 172 3.95 3.43 -16.71
CA ARG A 172 5.16 3.00 -15.98
C ARG A 172 5.08 1.52 -15.63
N SER A 173 5.26 0.66 -16.64
CA SER A 173 5.24 -0.79 -16.46
C SER A 173 6.48 -1.31 -15.71
N ALA A 174 6.33 -2.47 -15.06
CA ALA A 174 7.40 -3.25 -14.42
C ALA A 174 8.21 -2.50 -13.33
N SER A 175 7.58 -1.59 -12.59
CA SER A 175 8.23 -0.85 -11.50
C SER A 175 8.29 -1.60 -10.17
N SER A 176 7.59 -2.73 -10.01
CA SER A 176 7.34 -3.35 -8.70
C SER A 176 6.83 -2.31 -7.68
N LYS A 177 7.14 -2.49 -6.39
CA LYS A 177 6.88 -1.55 -5.29
C LYS A 177 7.94 -0.43 -5.15
N ALA A 178 8.60 -0.03 -6.24
CA ALA A 178 9.62 1.01 -6.17
C ALA A 178 9.02 2.37 -5.77
N VAL A 179 9.70 3.11 -4.89
CA VAL A 179 9.34 4.48 -4.48
C VAL A 179 10.53 5.38 -4.75
N ALA A 180 10.31 6.53 -5.38
CA ALA A 180 11.38 7.50 -5.62
C ALA A 180 11.66 8.37 -4.38
N PHE A 181 12.94 8.66 -4.14
CA PHE A 181 13.37 9.59 -3.08
C PHE A 181 12.91 11.04 -3.31
N ARG A 182 12.76 11.43 -4.58
CA ARG A 182 12.28 12.76 -4.98
C ARG A 182 11.35 12.59 -6.17
N THR A 183 10.19 13.24 -6.10
CA THR A 183 9.21 13.23 -7.18
C THR A 183 8.56 14.62 -7.32
N ARG A 184 7.91 14.84 -8.45
CA ARG A 184 7.02 15.99 -8.69
C ARG A 184 5.59 15.48 -8.83
N TYR A 185 4.65 16.30 -8.38
CA TYR A 185 3.23 16.00 -8.55
C TYR A 185 2.47 17.24 -9.01
N ARG A 186 1.31 17.00 -9.63
CA ARG A 186 0.31 18.04 -9.91
C ARG A 186 -1.07 17.57 -9.48
N ILE A 187 -1.90 18.52 -9.06
CA ILE A 187 -3.31 18.28 -8.79
C ILE A 187 -4.09 18.40 -10.09
N SER A 188 -5.02 17.48 -10.31
CA SER A 188 -5.86 17.38 -11.49
C SER A 188 -7.25 16.88 -11.10
N GLU A 189 -8.09 16.66 -12.09
CA GLU A 189 -9.33 15.92 -11.97
C GLU A 189 -9.29 14.74 -12.95
N VAL A 190 -9.77 13.57 -12.53
CA VAL A 190 -9.92 12.37 -13.38
C VAL A 190 -11.34 11.85 -13.18
N ALA A 191 -12.12 11.79 -14.28
CA ALA A 191 -13.51 11.34 -14.26
C ALA A 191 -14.41 12.02 -13.20
N GLY A 192 -14.19 13.31 -12.94
CA GLY A 192 -14.96 14.08 -11.94
C GLY A 192 -14.41 14.00 -10.51
N CYS A 193 -13.34 13.23 -10.27
CA CYS A 193 -12.75 13.05 -8.95
C CYS A 193 -11.43 13.83 -8.80
N PRO A 194 -11.12 14.35 -7.60
CA PRO A 194 -9.81 14.91 -7.30
C PRO A 194 -8.70 13.90 -7.61
N ALA A 195 -7.64 14.35 -8.26
CA ALA A 195 -6.54 13.50 -8.68
C ALA A 195 -5.17 14.09 -8.37
N VAL A 196 -4.22 13.23 -7.98
CA VAL A 196 -2.79 13.53 -7.90
C VAL A 196 -2.08 12.77 -9.00
N LEU A 197 -1.41 13.51 -9.88
CA LEU A 197 -0.61 12.92 -10.96
C LEU A 197 0.86 13.12 -10.63
N VAL A 198 1.61 12.02 -10.61
CA VAL A 198 2.99 11.99 -10.14
C VAL A 198 3.95 11.58 -11.26
N ASP A 199 5.06 12.30 -11.38
CA ASP A 199 6.16 11.98 -12.30
C ASP A 199 7.12 10.98 -11.64
N SER A 200 6.62 9.77 -11.36
CA SER A 200 7.36 8.68 -10.70
C SER A 200 6.63 7.34 -10.90
N THR A 201 6.78 6.42 -9.96
CA THR A 201 6.12 5.12 -9.90
C THR A 201 4.70 5.21 -9.33
N PRO A 202 3.87 4.19 -9.55
CA PRO A 202 2.52 4.07 -8.97
C PRO A 202 2.54 4.06 -7.44
N ALA A 203 3.49 3.35 -6.82
CA ALA A 203 3.67 3.39 -5.37
C ALA A 203 4.05 4.80 -4.88
N SER A 204 4.92 5.54 -5.59
CA SER A 204 5.13 6.96 -5.26
C SER A 204 3.86 7.79 -5.39
N ALA A 205 2.98 7.51 -6.36
CA ALA A 205 1.70 8.21 -6.49
C ALA A 205 0.80 7.98 -5.28
N VAL A 206 0.65 6.73 -4.84
CA VAL A 206 -0.08 6.37 -3.62
C VAL A 206 0.52 7.06 -2.39
N ALA A 207 1.84 6.97 -2.21
CA ALA A 207 2.53 7.61 -1.09
C ALA A 207 2.27 9.12 -1.04
N VAL A 208 2.48 9.83 -2.16
CA VAL A 208 2.26 11.28 -2.23
C VAL A 208 0.80 11.64 -1.95
N ALA A 209 -0.16 10.88 -2.46
CA ALA A 209 -1.58 11.15 -2.19
C ALA A 209 -1.91 10.99 -0.70
N LEU A 210 -1.37 9.96 -0.04
CA LEU A 210 -1.61 9.76 1.40
C LEU A 210 -0.99 10.88 2.24
N GLU A 211 0.18 11.41 1.86
CA GLU A 211 0.78 12.59 2.52
C GLU A 211 -0.05 13.86 2.31
N LEU A 212 -0.57 14.09 1.10
CA LEU A 212 -1.32 15.31 0.76
C LEU A 212 -2.74 15.32 1.34
N PHE A 213 -3.35 14.14 1.45
CA PHE A 213 -4.73 13.98 1.89
C PHE A 213 -4.85 13.32 3.27
N GLN A 214 -3.74 13.28 4.03
CA GLN A 214 -3.65 12.88 5.44
C GLN A 214 -4.38 11.56 5.76
N ASP A 215 -4.07 10.50 5.03
CA ASP A 215 -4.62 9.15 5.24
C ASP A 215 -6.16 9.08 5.24
N CYS A 216 -6.82 9.92 4.46
CA CYS A 216 -8.28 9.91 4.42
C CYS A 216 -8.87 8.60 3.86
N CYS A 217 -8.12 7.75 3.16
CA CYS A 217 -8.66 6.56 2.49
C CYS A 217 -8.61 5.30 3.38
N GLU A 218 -9.52 4.37 3.14
CA GLU A 218 -9.62 3.09 3.88
C GLU A 218 -9.13 1.89 3.07
N VAL A 219 -9.14 2.02 1.75
CA VAL A 219 -8.75 0.99 0.80
C VAL A 219 -8.10 1.62 -0.43
N VAL A 220 -7.10 0.94 -0.96
CA VAL A 220 -6.47 1.23 -2.25
C VAL A 220 -6.95 0.19 -3.26
N ILE A 221 -7.54 0.65 -4.36
CA ILE A 221 -7.81 -0.19 -5.53
C ILE A 221 -6.85 0.22 -6.64
N SER A 222 -6.00 -0.71 -7.05
CA SER A 222 -5.00 -0.50 -8.09
C SER A 222 -5.38 -1.27 -9.34
N GLY A 223 -5.61 -0.57 -10.45
CA GLY A 223 -6.04 -1.14 -11.72
C GLY A 223 -7.20 -0.36 -12.36
N VAL A 224 -7.90 -0.93 -13.34
CA VAL A 224 -7.66 -2.25 -13.96
C VAL A 224 -6.42 -2.23 -14.85
N ASN A 225 -5.44 -3.09 -14.59
CA ASN A 225 -4.22 -3.20 -15.39
C ASN A 225 -4.47 -3.88 -16.76
N GLU A 226 -3.82 -3.36 -17.81
CA GLU A 226 -3.75 -3.98 -19.14
C GLU A 226 -2.69 -5.09 -19.20
N GLY A 227 -2.97 -6.19 -18.51
CA GLY A 227 -2.04 -7.32 -18.44
C GLY A 227 -2.33 -8.19 -17.24
N PRO A 228 -2.06 -9.51 -17.32
CA PRO A 228 -2.09 -10.36 -16.14
C PRO A 228 -1.01 -9.93 -15.13
N ASN A 229 -1.29 -10.20 -13.86
CA ASN A 229 -0.31 -10.25 -12.79
C ASN A 229 -0.40 -11.65 -12.16
N LEU A 230 0.10 -12.66 -12.89
CA LEU A 230 -0.07 -14.08 -12.56
C LEU A 230 1.26 -14.76 -12.22
N GLY A 231 1.26 -15.59 -11.18
CA GLY A 231 2.46 -16.26 -10.69
C GLY A 231 3.44 -15.30 -10.00
N LEU A 232 4.47 -15.88 -9.36
CA LEU A 232 5.37 -15.12 -8.49
C LEU A 232 6.12 -14.00 -9.21
N TRP A 233 6.61 -14.24 -10.43
CA TRP A 233 7.46 -13.27 -11.12
C TRP A 233 6.69 -12.00 -11.52
N ASP A 234 5.51 -12.15 -12.11
CA ASP A 234 4.67 -11.00 -12.50
C ASP A 234 4.21 -10.24 -11.26
N ILE A 235 3.67 -10.94 -10.25
CA ILE A 235 3.16 -10.33 -9.03
C ILE A 235 4.24 -9.46 -8.35
N LEU A 236 5.47 -9.98 -8.24
CA LEU A 236 6.57 -9.25 -7.61
C LEU A 236 7.15 -8.13 -8.48
N SER A 237 6.96 -8.19 -9.80
CA SER A 237 7.44 -7.17 -10.75
C SER A 237 6.38 -6.09 -11.04
N SER A 238 5.14 -6.32 -10.61
CA SER A 238 3.97 -5.50 -10.94
C SER A 238 3.95 -4.14 -10.25
N GLY A 239 3.77 -3.08 -11.04
CA GLY A 239 3.49 -1.74 -10.54
C GLY A 239 2.08 -1.65 -9.93
N THR A 240 1.10 -2.31 -10.55
CA THR A 240 -0.27 -2.42 -10.04
C THR A 240 -0.30 -3.01 -8.62
N VAL A 241 0.33 -4.17 -8.41
CA VAL A 241 0.43 -4.81 -7.08
C VAL A 241 1.25 -3.94 -6.13
N GLY A 242 2.37 -3.39 -6.60
CA GLY A 242 3.22 -2.49 -5.81
C GLY A 242 2.47 -1.27 -5.25
N ALA A 243 1.54 -0.69 -6.00
CA ALA A 243 0.74 0.44 -5.54
C ALA A 243 -0.24 0.03 -4.42
N ALA A 244 -0.92 -1.11 -4.57
CA ALA A 244 -1.80 -1.65 -3.53
C ALA A 244 -1.01 -1.99 -2.25
N LEU A 245 0.20 -2.53 -2.42
CA LEU A 245 1.12 -2.86 -1.32
C LEU A 245 1.62 -1.62 -0.57
N GLU A 246 1.83 -0.51 -1.28
CA GLU A 246 2.23 0.76 -0.67
C GLU A 246 1.16 1.32 0.28
N GLY A 247 -0.12 1.20 -0.08
CA GLY A 247 -1.22 1.53 0.82
C GLY A 247 -1.26 0.57 2.00
N ALA A 248 -1.09 -0.73 1.74
CA ALA A 248 -1.08 -1.76 2.77
C ALA A 248 0.00 -1.55 3.84
N LEU A 249 1.18 -1.09 3.45
CA LEU A 249 2.27 -0.73 4.36
C LEU A 249 1.94 0.46 5.28
N ARG A 250 0.96 1.29 4.92
CA ARG A 250 0.43 2.38 5.75
C ARG A 250 -0.82 1.99 6.54
N GLY A 251 -1.17 0.69 6.56
CA GLY A 251 -2.32 0.18 7.30
C GLY A 251 -3.65 0.27 6.56
N LEU A 252 -3.65 0.68 5.28
CA LEU A 252 -4.82 0.56 4.42
C LEU A 252 -4.97 -0.90 3.95
N ARG A 253 -6.12 -1.21 3.34
CA ARG A 253 -6.30 -2.47 2.63
C ARG A 253 -6.02 -2.27 1.14
N GLY A 254 -5.53 -3.29 0.44
CA GLY A 254 -5.22 -3.21 -0.99
C GLY A 254 -5.93 -4.27 -1.83
N ILE A 255 -6.48 -3.86 -2.97
CA ILE A 255 -6.89 -4.76 -4.05
C ILE A 255 -6.15 -4.33 -5.33
N ALA A 256 -5.38 -5.23 -5.92
CA ALA A 256 -4.86 -5.07 -7.27
C ALA A 256 -5.76 -5.84 -8.23
N VAL A 257 -6.18 -5.22 -9.33
CA VAL A 257 -7.07 -5.83 -10.32
C VAL A 257 -6.48 -5.73 -11.73
N SER A 258 -6.50 -6.85 -12.43
CA SER A 258 -5.85 -7.04 -13.73
C SER A 258 -6.81 -7.69 -14.71
N LEU A 259 -6.91 -7.16 -15.93
CA LEU A 259 -7.71 -7.76 -17.01
C LEU A 259 -6.81 -8.70 -17.82
N VAL A 260 -7.22 -9.96 -17.98
CA VAL A 260 -6.42 -10.97 -18.68
C VAL A 260 -7.01 -11.27 -20.07
N ALA A 261 -6.32 -10.78 -21.09
CA ALA A 261 -6.49 -11.24 -22.47
C ALA A 261 -5.60 -12.47 -22.73
N ARG A 262 -5.81 -13.17 -23.86
CA ARG A 262 -4.92 -14.27 -24.23
C ARG A 262 -3.55 -13.77 -24.68
N ARG A 263 -3.50 -12.57 -25.25
CA ARG A 263 -2.27 -11.96 -25.77
C ARG A 263 -2.28 -10.45 -25.60
N ARG A 264 -1.09 -9.87 -25.44
CA ARG A 264 -0.92 -8.41 -25.31
C ARG A 264 -1.53 -7.60 -26.46
N GLY A 265 -1.47 -8.11 -27.69
CA GLY A 265 -2.02 -7.40 -28.86
C GLY A 265 -3.54 -7.21 -28.86
N GLU A 266 -4.26 -7.83 -27.92
CA GLU A 266 -5.74 -7.81 -27.88
C GLU A 266 -6.29 -6.60 -27.13
N TYR A 267 -5.57 -6.00 -26.17
CA TYR A 267 -6.08 -4.89 -25.33
C TYR A 267 -6.59 -3.67 -26.12
N PRO A 268 -5.92 -3.21 -27.20
CA PRO A 268 -6.43 -2.10 -28.01
C PRO A 268 -7.78 -2.40 -28.69
N LEU A 269 -8.13 -3.68 -28.85
CA LEU A 269 -9.35 -4.13 -29.51
C LEU A 269 -10.48 -4.45 -28.52
N LEU A 270 -10.17 -4.57 -27.23
CA LEU A 270 -11.17 -4.84 -26.21
C LEU A 270 -12.11 -3.65 -26.03
N PRO A 271 -13.41 -3.85 -25.79
CA PRO A 271 -14.35 -2.77 -25.47
C PRO A 271 -14.14 -2.25 -24.05
N ASP A 272 -14.56 -1.00 -23.78
CA ASP A 272 -14.50 -0.41 -22.43
C ASP A 272 -15.26 -1.25 -21.39
N GLU A 273 -16.30 -1.97 -21.82
CA GLU A 273 -17.08 -2.85 -20.94
C GLU A 273 -16.23 -3.97 -20.33
N ALA A 274 -15.19 -4.46 -21.00
CA ALA A 274 -14.31 -5.48 -20.43
C ALA A 274 -13.55 -4.97 -19.20
N PHE A 275 -13.11 -3.70 -19.23
CA PHE A 275 -12.47 -3.04 -18.09
C PHE A 275 -13.48 -2.73 -16.99
N ARG A 276 -14.68 -2.29 -17.37
CA ARG A 276 -15.79 -2.04 -16.44
C ARG A 276 -16.22 -3.30 -15.71
N GLU A 277 -16.30 -4.43 -16.41
CA GLU A 277 -16.62 -5.74 -15.82
C GLU A 277 -15.54 -6.15 -14.80
N ALA A 278 -14.25 -6.05 -15.13
CA ALA A 278 -13.18 -6.36 -14.18
C ALA A 278 -13.20 -5.44 -12.94
N ALA A 279 -13.46 -4.14 -13.14
CA ALA A 279 -13.66 -3.22 -12.03
C ALA A 279 -14.86 -3.63 -11.16
N ARG A 280 -16.01 -3.95 -11.77
CA ARG A 280 -17.20 -4.42 -11.05
C ARG A 280 -16.88 -5.65 -10.19
N VAL A 281 -16.19 -6.65 -10.74
CA VAL A 281 -15.77 -7.84 -9.99
C VAL A 281 -14.89 -7.48 -8.80
N ALA A 282 -13.92 -6.56 -8.97
CA ALA A 282 -13.07 -6.12 -7.86
C ALA A 282 -13.87 -5.45 -6.73
N LEU A 283 -14.88 -4.66 -7.09
CA LEU A 283 -15.74 -3.99 -6.12
C LEU A 283 -16.73 -4.98 -5.46
N ASP A 284 -17.24 -5.97 -6.19
CA ASP A 284 -18.06 -7.05 -5.62
C ASP A 284 -17.24 -7.86 -4.61
N VAL A 285 -15.95 -8.12 -4.90
CA VAL A 285 -15.01 -8.71 -3.92
C VAL A 285 -14.89 -7.81 -2.70
N LEU A 286 -14.63 -6.51 -2.87
CA LEU A 286 -14.52 -5.56 -1.75
C LEU A 286 -15.75 -5.59 -0.83
N GLU A 287 -16.95 -5.61 -1.40
CA GLU A 287 -18.23 -5.60 -0.68
C GLU A 287 -18.55 -6.94 0.00
N SER A 288 -18.07 -8.05 -0.58
CA SER A 288 -18.23 -9.39 0.02
C SER A 288 -17.31 -9.63 1.22
N LEU A 289 -16.22 -8.87 1.34
CA LEU A 289 -15.23 -9.03 2.40
C LEU A 289 -15.71 -8.36 3.70
N PRO A 290 -15.34 -8.91 4.86
CA PRO A 290 -15.62 -8.25 6.13
C PRO A 290 -14.95 -6.88 6.20
N SER A 291 -15.53 -5.94 6.96
CA SER A 291 -15.01 -4.58 7.12
C SER A 291 -13.55 -4.51 7.62
N ARG A 292 -13.08 -5.59 8.27
CA ARG A 292 -11.67 -5.86 8.56
C ARG A 292 -11.32 -7.24 8.02
N TRP A 293 -10.32 -7.31 7.14
CA TRP A 293 -9.76 -8.59 6.69
C TRP A 293 -8.26 -8.65 6.94
N VAL A 294 -7.75 -9.88 7.09
CA VAL A 294 -6.43 -10.15 7.66
C VAL A 294 -5.29 -9.94 6.66
N ILE A 295 -5.55 -10.16 5.37
CA ILE A 295 -4.52 -10.14 4.34
C ILE A 295 -4.36 -8.70 3.78
N PRO A 296 -3.14 -8.13 3.80
CA PRO A 296 -2.95 -6.73 3.44
C PRO A 296 -3.29 -6.40 1.98
N VAL A 297 -3.00 -7.31 1.04
CA VAL A 297 -3.28 -7.13 -0.39
C VAL A 297 -3.93 -8.37 -0.99
N LEU A 298 -4.94 -8.16 -1.83
CA LEU A 298 -5.53 -9.19 -2.68
C LEU A 298 -5.21 -8.88 -4.15
N ASN A 299 -4.67 -9.85 -4.87
CA ASN A 299 -4.38 -9.75 -6.30
C ASN A 299 -5.45 -10.51 -7.10
N LEU A 300 -6.28 -9.78 -7.82
CA LEU A 300 -7.38 -10.30 -8.63
C LEU A 300 -7.02 -10.22 -10.11
N ASN A 301 -7.14 -11.34 -10.82
CA ASN A 301 -7.03 -11.39 -12.27
C ASN A 301 -8.39 -11.80 -12.85
N VAL A 302 -8.94 -11.03 -13.78
CA VAL A 302 -10.24 -11.28 -14.41
C VAL A 302 -10.02 -11.61 -15.88
N PRO A 303 -10.28 -12.83 -16.36
CA PRO A 303 -10.11 -13.16 -17.77
C PRO A 303 -11.21 -12.53 -18.62
N THR A 304 -10.87 -12.21 -19.87
CA THR A 304 -11.82 -11.76 -20.91
C THR A 304 -12.69 -12.90 -21.45
N PHE A 305 -12.47 -14.13 -20.98
CA PHE A 305 -13.09 -15.36 -21.45
C PHE A 305 -13.50 -16.25 -20.27
N GLY A 306 -14.36 -17.24 -20.52
CA GLY A 306 -14.85 -18.16 -19.48
C GLY A 306 -15.94 -17.57 -18.59
N SER A 307 -16.19 -18.20 -17.44
CA SER A 307 -17.25 -17.81 -16.50
C SER A 307 -16.86 -16.63 -15.61
N LYS A 308 -15.56 -16.39 -15.41
CA LYS A 308 -14.98 -15.32 -14.57
C LYS A 308 -15.39 -15.38 -13.11
N GLU A 309 -15.88 -16.53 -12.66
CA GLU A 309 -16.19 -16.78 -11.25
C GLU A 309 -14.95 -16.55 -10.39
N VAL A 310 -15.11 -15.81 -9.29
CA VAL A 310 -14.00 -15.49 -8.39
C VAL A 310 -13.67 -16.70 -7.52
N VAL A 311 -12.41 -17.14 -7.54
CA VAL A 311 -11.95 -18.32 -6.80
C VAL A 311 -10.66 -17.99 -6.03
N PRO A 312 -10.54 -18.34 -4.73
CA PRO A 312 -9.28 -18.20 -4.01
C PRO A 312 -8.16 -19.01 -4.67
N ALA A 313 -6.98 -18.40 -4.80
CA ALA A 313 -5.85 -19.01 -5.50
C ALA A 313 -4.54 -18.91 -4.73
N LEU A 314 -3.59 -19.77 -5.08
CA LEU A 314 -2.17 -19.60 -4.74
C LEU A 314 -1.42 -19.03 -5.95
N PRO A 315 -0.34 -18.27 -5.76
CA PRO A 315 0.50 -17.89 -6.90
C PRO A 315 1.16 -19.12 -7.51
N GLU A 316 1.21 -19.18 -8.85
CA GLU A 316 2.01 -20.19 -9.55
C GLU A 316 3.48 -20.12 -9.12
N SER A 317 4.03 -21.28 -8.79
CA SER A 317 5.38 -21.44 -8.22
C SER A 317 6.42 -21.83 -9.27
N ALA A 318 5.97 -22.25 -10.46
CA ALA A 318 6.85 -22.53 -11.58
C ALA A 318 7.68 -21.29 -11.97
N CYS A 319 8.96 -21.52 -12.28
CA CYS A 319 9.83 -20.46 -12.77
C CYS A 319 9.28 -19.89 -14.08
N CYS A 320 9.30 -18.57 -14.20
CA CYS A 320 9.00 -17.90 -15.46
C CYS A 320 9.94 -18.41 -16.57
N GLY A 321 9.41 -18.49 -17.79
CA GLY A 321 10.19 -18.84 -18.98
C GLY A 321 11.18 -17.73 -19.36
N ARG A 322 11.62 -17.74 -20.63
CA ARG A 322 12.52 -16.70 -21.14
C ARG A 322 11.76 -15.38 -21.30
N ILE A 323 12.12 -14.39 -20.49
CA ILE A 323 11.50 -13.04 -20.49
C ILE A 323 12.05 -12.14 -21.60
N TYR A 324 13.35 -12.25 -21.91
CA TYR A 324 14.01 -11.39 -22.90
C TYR A 324 14.37 -12.15 -24.18
N ARG A 325 14.25 -11.45 -25.32
CA ARG A 325 14.89 -11.82 -26.58
C ARG A 325 16.09 -10.92 -26.78
N CYS A 326 17.29 -11.51 -26.84
CA CYS A 326 18.54 -10.77 -26.97
C CYS A 326 19.18 -11.03 -28.34
N SER A 327 19.61 -9.96 -29.00
CA SER A 327 20.34 -10.01 -30.28
C SER A 327 21.21 -8.76 -30.42
N GLY A 328 22.42 -8.90 -30.96
CA GLY A 328 23.26 -7.75 -31.28
C GLY A 328 23.66 -6.85 -30.10
N GLY A 329 23.65 -7.36 -28.86
CA GLY A 329 23.95 -6.57 -27.65
C GLY A 329 22.74 -5.88 -27.02
N GLU A 330 21.56 -6.01 -27.62
CA GLU A 330 20.31 -5.47 -27.08
C GLU A 330 19.38 -6.61 -26.66
N CYS A 331 18.60 -6.38 -25.60
CA CYS A 331 17.59 -7.30 -25.12
C CYS A 331 16.26 -6.56 -25.02
N THR A 332 15.22 -7.14 -25.62
CA THR A 332 13.85 -6.63 -25.52
C THR A 332 12.98 -7.65 -24.81
N MET A 333 12.12 -7.19 -23.91
CA MET A 333 11.14 -8.08 -23.28
C MET A 333 10.23 -8.69 -24.35
N LYS A 334 10.00 -9.99 -24.29
CA LYS A 334 9.13 -10.72 -25.21
C LYS A 334 7.69 -10.26 -25.01
N GLU A 335 6.92 -10.14 -26.09
CA GLU A 335 5.47 -10.11 -25.97
C GLU A 335 4.96 -11.47 -25.48
N TRP A 336 4.16 -11.45 -24.42
CA TRP A 336 3.64 -12.66 -23.80
C TRP A 336 2.39 -13.17 -24.52
N ILE A 337 2.24 -14.48 -24.52
CA ILE A 337 1.04 -15.22 -24.92
C ILE A 337 0.68 -16.11 -23.74
N LEU A 338 -0.55 -16.01 -23.24
CA LEU A 338 -0.99 -16.66 -22.01
C LEU A 338 -0.64 -18.15 -22.03
N GLU A 339 -1.10 -18.88 -23.05
CA GLU A 339 -0.92 -20.34 -23.19
C GLU A 339 0.53 -20.80 -23.39
N GLU A 340 1.43 -19.90 -23.81
CA GLU A 340 2.83 -20.23 -24.09
C GLU A 340 3.78 -19.85 -22.95
N ASP A 341 3.52 -18.70 -22.32
CA ASP A 341 4.46 -18.07 -21.39
C ASP A 341 4.07 -18.22 -19.92
N TYR A 342 2.84 -18.63 -19.62
CA TYR A 342 2.35 -18.88 -18.27
C TYR A 342 2.13 -20.38 -18.03
N PRO A 343 3.14 -21.10 -17.50
CA PRO A 343 3.03 -22.53 -17.29
C PRO A 343 2.08 -22.83 -16.12
N CYS A 344 0.95 -23.47 -16.42
CA CYS A 344 0.09 -24.07 -15.40
C CYS A 344 0.71 -25.38 -14.91
N VAL A 345 1.39 -25.34 -13.75
CA VAL A 345 2.08 -26.50 -13.17
C VAL A 345 1.50 -26.87 -11.82
N THR A 346 1.15 -25.87 -11.00
CA THR A 346 0.64 -26.08 -9.65
C THR A 346 -0.89 -26.09 -9.69
N PRO A 347 -1.57 -27.23 -9.42
CA PRO A 347 -3.03 -27.27 -9.41
C PRO A 347 -3.61 -26.25 -8.43
N GLY A 348 -4.62 -25.50 -8.87
CA GLY A 348 -5.22 -24.42 -8.08
C GLY A 348 -4.39 -23.13 -8.02
N SER A 349 -3.31 -23.03 -8.81
CA SER A 349 -2.61 -21.76 -9.00
C SER A 349 -3.45 -20.75 -9.76
N ASP A 350 -3.15 -19.48 -9.56
CA ASP A 350 -3.72 -18.37 -10.30
C ASP A 350 -3.61 -18.55 -11.82
N VAL A 351 -2.44 -18.95 -12.33
CA VAL A 351 -2.24 -19.28 -13.76
C VAL A 351 -3.20 -20.37 -14.21
N CYS A 352 -3.26 -21.50 -13.49
CA CYS A 352 -4.12 -22.61 -13.85
C CYS A 352 -5.61 -22.27 -13.83
N LEU A 353 -6.05 -21.45 -12.88
CA LEU A 353 -7.44 -21.03 -12.76
C LEU A 353 -7.82 -20.02 -13.86
N VAL A 354 -6.95 -19.07 -14.20
CA VAL A 354 -7.18 -18.18 -15.36
C VAL A 354 -7.31 -18.97 -16.66
N MET A 355 -6.48 -19.99 -16.88
CA MET A 355 -6.58 -20.84 -18.07
C MET A 355 -7.93 -21.55 -18.19
N GLN A 356 -8.59 -21.82 -17.06
CA GLN A 356 -9.94 -22.39 -17.01
C GLN A 356 -11.04 -21.32 -17.20
N GLY A 357 -10.66 -20.04 -17.32
CA GLY A 357 -11.59 -18.93 -17.47
C GLY A 357 -12.22 -18.49 -16.15
N LEU A 358 -11.56 -18.76 -15.01
CA LEU A 358 -11.94 -18.31 -13.67
C LEU A 358 -11.14 -17.06 -13.29
N SER A 359 -11.64 -16.29 -12.32
CA SER A 359 -10.97 -15.09 -11.81
C SER A 359 -10.24 -15.39 -10.49
N PRO A 360 -8.95 -15.76 -10.49
CA PRO A 360 -8.26 -16.05 -9.24
C PRO A 360 -8.09 -14.80 -8.37
N LEU A 361 -8.36 -14.98 -7.08
CA LEU A 361 -8.11 -14.01 -6.01
C LEU A 361 -6.96 -14.54 -5.14
N THR A 362 -5.76 -14.02 -5.37
CA THR A 362 -4.54 -14.47 -4.69
C THR A 362 -4.24 -13.56 -3.49
N PRO A 363 -4.30 -14.06 -2.25
CA PRO A 363 -3.93 -13.30 -1.07
C PRO A 363 -2.41 -13.13 -0.98
N LEU A 364 -1.95 -11.89 -0.79
CA LEU A 364 -0.53 -11.54 -0.69
C LEU A 364 -0.18 -11.08 0.74
N PRO A 365 0.46 -11.91 1.56
CA PRO A 365 0.94 -11.51 2.88
C PRO A 365 2.17 -10.60 2.78
N LEU A 366 2.25 -9.56 3.62
CA LEU A 366 3.31 -8.54 3.59
C LEU A 366 4.71 -9.04 3.99
N LEU A 367 4.80 -10.20 4.65
CA LEU A 367 5.96 -11.07 4.87
C LEU A 367 5.48 -12.16 5.86
N GLY A 368 5.76 -13.43 5.56
CA GLY A 368 5.40 -14.53 6.46
C GLY A 368 6.18 -14.47 7.78
N ARG A 369 5.70 -15.16 8.82
CA ARG A 369 6.54 -15.47 9.98
C ARG A 369 7.68 -16.36 9.49
N VAL A 370 8.92 -15.92 9.70
CA VAL A 370 10.12 -16.71 9.37
C VAL A 370 10.64 -17.34 10.65
N GLU A 371 10.84 -18.66 10.65
CA GLU A 371 11.55 -19.36 11.72
C GLU A 371 13.06 -19.11 11.58
N LEU A 372 13.66 -18.49 12.60
CA LEU A 372 15.07 -18.09 12.62
C LEU A 372 16.00 -19.11 13.26
N GLU A 373 15.45 -20.23 13.75
CA GLU A 373 16.19 -21.25 14.50
C GLU A 373 17.32 -21.85 13.66
N TRP A 374 17.02 -22.28 12.43
CA TRP A 374 18.03 -22.81 11.51
C TRP A 374 19.14 -21.80 11.19
N LEU A 375 18.80 -20.51 11.04
CA LEU A 375 19.76 -19.46 10.71
C LEU A 375 20.66 -19.17 11.92
N SER A 376 20.07 -19.19 13.11
CA SER A 376 20.79 -19.04 14.37
C SER A 376 21.77 -20.19 14.60
N GLU A 377 21.35 -21.43 14.31
CA GLU A 377 22.21 -22.62 14.38
C GLU A 377 23.35 -22.58 13.35
N ALA A 378 23.08 -22.09 12.14
CA ALA A 378 24.08 -22.01 11.06
C ALA A 378 25.16 -20.96 11.35
N LEU A 379 24.81 -19.81 11.92
CA LEU A 379 25.74 -18.73 12.26
C LEU A 379 26.55 -18.97 13.55
N ALA A 380 26.13 -19.94 14.38
CA ALA A 380 26.82 -20.33 15.60
C ALA A 380 27.98 -21.32 15.37
N ARG A 381 28.17 -21.80 14.13
CA ARG A 381 29.29 -22.64 13.69
C ARG A 381 30.39 -21.79 13.08
#